data_AF-A0A1Y0BPB3-F1
#
_entry.id   AF-A0A1Y0BPB3-F1
#
_cell.length_a   1.000
_cell.length_b   1.000
_cell.length_c   1.000
_cell.angle_alpha   90.00
_cell.angle_beta   90.00
_cell.angle_gamma   90.00
#
_symmetry.space_group_name_H-M   'P 1'
#
loop_
_entity.id
_entity.type
_entity.pdbx_description
1 polymer ?
#
loop_
_entity_poly.entity_id
_entity_poly.type
_entity_poly.pdbx_seq_one_letter_code
_entity_poly.pdbx_strand_id
1 'polypeptide(L)' 'MVVFGGGVPVYVGQDCIAGVGVSGGSEEEDEICARAGLTAAGLTADPG' A
#
# COMPACT_ATOMS: atom_id res chain seq x y z
N MET A 1 0.58 7.57 15.75
CA MET A 1 -0.03 7.03 14.52
C MET A 1 -0.21 8.20 13.57
N VAL A 2 0.41 8.15 12.40
CA VAL A 2 0.28 9.20 11.38
C VAL A 2 -0.95 8.81 10.57
N VAL A 3 -2.03 9.59 10.68
CA VAL A 3 -3.28 9.37 9.93
C VAL A 3 -3.27 10.33 8.73
N PHE A 4 -2.35 10.07 7.81
CA PHE A 4 -2.27 10.74 6.51
C PHE A 4 -2.35 9.65 5.45
N GLY A 5 -3.02 9.93 4.34
CA GLY A 5 -3.11 8.99 3.21
C GLY A 5 -1.74 8.67 2.61
N GLY A 6 -1.63 7.54 1.91
CA GLY A 6 -0.37 7.04 1.33
C GLY A 6 0.11 5.67 1.85
N GLY A 7 -0.52 5.16 2.92
CA GLY A 7 -0.30 3.81 3.44
C GLY A 7 -1.34 2.81 2.96
N VAL A 8 -0.91 1.62 2.53
CA VAL A 8 -1.80 0.52 2.12
C VAL A 8 -1.44 -0.79 2.84
N PRO A 9 -2.42 -1.66 3.13
CA PRO A 9 -2.16 -2.99 3.65
C PRO A 9 -1.49 -3.87 2.59
N VAL A 10 -0.85 -4.94 3.03
CA VAL A 10 -0.24 -5.96 2.15
C VAL A 10 -0.89 -7.30 2.44
N TYR A 11 -1.49 -7.89 1.41
CA TYR A 11 -2.19 -9.16 1.48
C TYR A 11 -1.45 -10.27 0.73
N VAL A 12 -1.53 -11.49 1.29
CA VAL A 12 -1.22 -12.75 0.61
C VAL A 12 -2.44 -13.65 0.78
N GLY A 13 -3.24 -13.78 -0.29
CA GLY A 13 -4.59 -14.32 -0.16
C GLY A 13 -5.44 -13.42 0.74
N GLN A 14 -6.10 -14.00 1.73
CA GLN A 14 -6.97 -13.27 2.67
C GLN A 14 -6.22 -12.71 3.89
N ASP A 15 -4.95 -13.08 4.06
CA ASP A 15 -4.17 -12.70 5.24
C ASP A 15 -3.47 -11.35 5.02
N CYS A 16 -3.76 -10.39 5.91
CA CYS A 16 -3.01 -9.14 5.98
C CYS A 16 -1.71 -9.38 6.75
N ILE A 17 -0.58 -9.31 6.05
CA ILE A 17 0.73 -9.69 6.60
C ILE A 17 1.62 -8.49 6.96
N ALA A 18 1.35 -7.32 6.38
CA ALA A 18 2.14 -6.11 6.58
C ALA A 18 1.38 -4.85 6.14
N GLY A 19 2.03 -3.69 6.29
CA GLY A 19 1.63 -2.43 5.69
C GLY A 19 2.82 -1.76 5.03
N VAL A 20 2.60 -1.09 3.90
CA VAL A 20 3.60 -0.27 3.22
C VAL A 20 3.08 1.16 3.12
N GLY A 21 3.96 2.15 3.20
CA GLY A 21 3.60 3.55 3.03
C GLY A 21 4.67 4.31 2.28
N VAL A 22 4.23 5.27 1.47
CA VAL A 22 5.08 6.23 0.76
C VAL A 22 4.80 7.62 1.31
N SER A 23 5.80 8.50 1.27
CA SER A 23 5.64 9.91 1.62
C SER A 23 6.49 10.75 0.69
N GLY A 24 5.86 11.72 0.02
CA GLY A 24 6.56 12.67 -0.84
C GLY A 24 5.68 13.48 -1.78
N GLY A 25 4.48 13.00 -2.10
CA GLY A 25 3.49 13.70 -2.91
C GLY A 25 2.24 14.10 -2.12
N SER A 26 1.14 14.27 -2.85
CA SER A 26 -0.21 14.23 -2.26
C SER A 26 -0.54 12.81 -1.76
N GLU A 27 -1.52 12.71 -0.87
CA GLU A 27 -1.96 11.43 -0.30
C GLU A 27 -2.34 10.39 -1.38
N GLU A 28 -3.02 10.84 -2.44
CA GLU A 28 -3.37 10.01 -3.60
C GLU A 28 -2.14 9.53 -4.38
N GLU A 29 -1.16 10.42 -4.61
CA GLU A 29 0.09 10.07 -5.32
C GLU A 29 0.92 9.07 -4.53
N ASP A 30 1.00 9.25 -3.21
CA ASP A 30 1.69 8.35 -2.31
C ASP A 30 1.01 6.97 -2.30
N GLU A 31 -0.33 6.92 -2.28
CA GLU A 31 -1.08 5.67 -2.35
C GLU A 31 -0.88 4.95 -3.71
N ILE A 32 -0.95 5.68 -4.83
CA ILE A 32 -0.68 5.15 -6.17
C ILE A 32 0.74 4.57 -6.24
N CYS A 33 1.73 5.27 -5.69
CA CYS A 33 3.11 4.81 -5.62
C CYS A 33 3.24 3.52 -4.81
N ALA A 34 2.63 3.47 -3.62
CA ALA A 34 2.64 2.30 -2.75
C ALA A 34 2.02 1.07 -3.44
N ARG A 35 0.85 1.24 -4.09
CA ARG A 35 0.16 0.19 -4.85
C ARG A 35 0.99 -0.30 -6.03
N ALA A 36 1.61 0.60 -6.79
CA ALA A 36 2.50 0.24 -7.90
C ALA A 36 3.70 -0.59 -7.43
N GLY A 37 4.28 -0.24 -6.28
CA GLY A 37 5.35 -1.02 -5.64
C GLY A 37 4.90 -2.44 -5.28
N LEU A 38 3.70 -2.59 -4.71
CA LEU A 38 3.15 -3.92 -4.42
C LEU A 38 2.94 -4.74 -5.69
N THR A 39 2.34 -4.16 -6.74
CA THR A 39 2.16 -4.85 -8.03
C THR A 39 3.50 -5.29 -8.62
N ALA A 40 4.53 -4.44 -8.59
CA ALA A 40 5.87 -4.79 -9.07
C ALA A 40 6.53 -5.92 -8.25
N ALA A 41 6.20 -6.02 -6.96
CA ALA A 41 6.66 -7.08 -6.06
C ALA A 41 5.81 -8.38 -6.14
N GLY A 42 4.74 -8.41 -6.95
CA GLY A 42 3.82 -9.55 -7.03
C GLY A 42 2.88 -9.67 -5.82
N LEU A 43 2.62 -8.56 -5.13
CA LEU A 43 1.76 -8.44 -3.95
C LEU A 43 0.55 -7.54 -4.24
N THR A 44 -0.41 -7.51 -3.31
CA THR A 44 -1.66 -6.76 -3.46
C THR A 44 -2.05 -6.04 -2.17
N ALA A 45 -2.75 -4.91 -2.33
CA ALA A 45 -3.40 -4.17 -1.25
C ALA A 45 -4.89 -4.54 -1.06
N ASP A 46 -5.36 -5.50 -1.85
CA ASP A 46 -6.71 -6.05 -1.81
C ASP A 46 -6.61 -7.55 -1.49
N PRO A 47 -7.35 -8.07 -0.49
CA PRO A 47 -7.43 -9.51 -0.23
C PRO A 47 -8.06 -10.32 -1.38
N GLY A 48 -8.72 -9.65 -2.35
CA GLY A 48 -9.48 -10.27 -3.44
C GLY A 48 -10.98 -10.22 -3.21
#